data_AF-A0A6L3AC61-F1
#
_entry.id   AF-A0A6L3AC61-F1
#
_cell.length_a   1.000
_cell.length_b   1.000
_cell.length_c   1.000
_cell.angle_alpha   90.00
_cell.angle_beta   90.00
_cell.angle_gamma   90.00
#
_symmetry.space_group_name_H-M   'P 1'
#
loop_
_entity.id
_entity.type
_entity.pdbx_description
1 polymer ?
#
loop_
_entity_poly.entity_id
_entity_poly.type
_entity_poly.pdbx_seq_one_letter_code
_entity_poly.pdbx_strand_id
1 'polypeptide(L)'
;MFLKAVMLSESGGRSDAIGDSGHSVGLFQLHDQGYGAGMGDARFDPEINAERATRGLAEAWHAGERAGYEGEFAVRAAYNYSFNPGGGWAYQGDSVVRHYNSLLDQQGLPPLD
;
A
#
# COMPACT_ATOMS: atom_id res chain seq x y z
N MET A 1 7.39 3.65 -7.93
CA MET A 1 6.21 2.99 -8.51
C MET A 1 5.32 2.38 -7.45
N PHE A 2 5.85 1.43 -6.66
CA PHE A 2 5.10 0.71 -5.62
C PHE A 2 4.26 1.60 -4.69
N LEU A 3 4.87 2.59 -4.02
CA LEU A 3 4.15 3.49 -3.08
C LEU A 3 2.95 4.19 -3.73
N LYS A 4 3.11 4.69 -4.97
CA LYS A 4 2.02 5.33 -5.72
C LYS A 4 0.94 4.32 -6.07
N ALA A 5 1.30 3.10 -6.47
CA ALA A 5 0.32 2.04 -6.76
C ALA A 5 -0.51 1.67 -5.52
N VAL A 6 0.12 1.56 -4.35
CA VAL A 6 -0.58 1.33 -3.08
C VAL A 6 -1.52 2.49 -2.77
N MET A 7 -1.04 3.74 -2.82
CA MET A 7 -1.88 4.93 -2.58
C MET A 7 -3.10 5.00 -3.52
N LEU A 8 -2.93 4.63 -4.79
CA LEU A 8 -4.03 4.57 -5.75
C LEU A 8 -5.03 3.46 -5.39
N SER A 9 -4.55 2.31 -4.93
CA SER A 9 -5.40 1.22 -4.46
C SER A 9 -6.18 1.57 -3.20
N GLU A 10 -5.55 2.27 -2.25
CA GLU A 10 -6.16 2.60 -0.96
C GLU A 10 -7.18 3.73 -1.06
N SER A 11 -6.81 4.85 -1.69
CA SER A 11 -7.61 6.09 -1.64
C SER A 11 -7.91 6.70 -3.00
N GLY A 12 -7.32 6.16 -4.08
CA GLY A 12 -7.25 6.84 -5.37
C GLY A 12 -6.40 8.12 -5.34
N GLY A 13 -5.54 8.28 -4.33
CA GLY A 13 -4.74 9.50 -4.12
C GLY A 13 -5.46 10.63 -3.37
N ARG A 14 -6.59 10.35 -2.73
CA ARG A 14 -7.36 11.32 -1.96
C ARG A 14 -6.88 11.37 -0.51
N SER A 15 -6.34 12.49 -0.08
CA SER A 15 -5.87 12.70 1.30
C SER A 15 -7.01 12.83 2.32
N ASP A 16 -8.24 13.09 1.86
CA ASP A 16 -9.45 13.20 2.67
C ASP A 16 -10.31 11.92 2.66
N ALA A 17 -9.79 10.83 2.09
CA ALA A 17 -10.53 9.57 2.01
C ALA A 17 -10.82 8.98 3.40
N ILE A 18 -12.06 8.59 3.62
CA ILE A 18 -12.54 7.91 4.83
C ILE A 18 -13.09 6.55 4.42
N GLY A 19 -12.51 5.48 4.99
CA GLY A 19 -12.89 4.10 4.80
C GLY A 19 -13.28 3.43 6.12
N ASP A 20 -13.69 2.17 6.05
CA ASP A 20 -14.00 1.32 7.21
C ASP A 20 -14.87 1.99 8.26
N SER A 21 -15.97 2.63 7.83
CA SER A 21 -16.90 3.36 8.71
C SER A 21 -16.23 4.45 9.58
N GLY A 22 -15.11 5.02 9.13
CA GLY A 22 -14.35 6.04 9.86
C GLY A 22 -13.05 5.56 10.48
N HIS A 23 -12.77 4.25 10.46
CA HIS A 23 -11.59 3.69 11.10
C HIS A 23 -10.32 3.82 10.25
N SER A 24 -10.44 3.90 8.93
CA SER A 24 -9.33 4.07 7.99
C SER A 24 -9.37 5.44 7.32
N VAL A 25 -8.22 6.12 7.25
CA VAL A 25 -8.17 7.52 6.77
C VAL A 25 -6.97 7.82 5.90
N GLY A 26 -7.15 8.79 5.00
CA GLY A 26 -6.10 9.44 4.24
C GLY A 26 -5.54 8.64 3.07
N LEU A 27 -4.38 9.10 2.58
CA LEU A 27 -3.74 8.63 1.34
C LEU A 27 -3.54 7.11 1.30
N PHE A 28 -3.20 6.52 2.44
CA PHE A 28 -2.95 5.09 2.58
C PHE A 28 -3.98 4.38 3.47
N GLN A 29 -5.14 4.98 3.75
CA GLN A 29 -6.21 4.36 4.53
C GLN A 29 -5.71 3.72 5.85
N LEU A 30 -4.95 4.47 6.65
CA LEU A 30 -4.37 3.95 7.88
C LEU A 30 -5.44 3.64 8.93
N HIS A 31 -5.73 2.36 9.15
CA HIS A 31 -6.70 1.89 10.14
C HIS A 31 -6.22 2.13 11.59
N ASP A 32 -7.11 2.58 12.48
CA ASP A 32 -6.79 2.92 13.89
C ASP A 32 -6.44 1.71 14.78
N GLN A 33 -6.90 0.51 14.41
CA GLN A 33 -6.46 -0.77 14.98
C GLN A 33 -5.33 -1.45 14.17
N GLY A 34 -4.93 -0.85 13.06
CA GLY A 34 -3.91 -1.39 12.16
C GLY A 34 -2.66 -0.51 12.15
N TYR A 35 -2.17 -0.20 10.94
CA TYR A 35 -0.94 0.56 10.77
C TYR A 35 -1.00 2.00 11.32
N GLY A 36 -2.22 2.53 11.50
CA GLY A 36 -2.52 3.81 12.15
C GLY A 36 -2.64 3.77 13.68
N ALA A 37 -2.49 2.61 14.31
CA ALA A 37 -2.63 2.48 15.76
C ALA A 37 -1.68 3.42 16.53
N GLY A 38 -2.24 4.10 17.53
CA GLY A 38 -1.50 5.04 18.39
C GLY A 38 -1.28 6.44 17.80
N MET A 39 -1.69 6.70 16.55
CA MET A 39 -1.52 8.01 15.91
C MET A 39 -2.64 9.02 16.24
N GLY A 40 -3.82 8.54 16.64
CA GLY A 40 -4.99 9.40 16.83
C GLY A 40 -5.35 10.16 15.55
N ASP A 41 -5.59 11.47 15.70
CA ASP A 41 -5.96 12.36 14.59
C ASP A 41 -4.77 12.74 13.69
N ALA A 42 -3.52 12.42 14.08
CA ALA A 42 -2.36 12.67 13.23
C ALA A 42 -2.42 11.90 11.89
N ARG A 43 -3.27 10.85 11.79
CA ARG A 43 -3.50 10.11 10.53
C ARG A 43 -4.22 10.92 9.46
N PHE A 44 -4.91 12.00 9.83
CA PHE A 44 -5.59 12.88 8.87
C PHE A 44 -4.63 13.85 8.19
N ASP A 45 -3.46 14.10 8.78
CA ASP A 45 -2.42 14.87 8.12
C ASP A 45 -1.81 14.02 6.99
N PRO A 46 -1.83 14.51 5.74
CA PRO A 46 -1.39 13.73 4.59
C PRO A 46 0.12 13.41 4.62
N GLU A 47 0.95 14.28 5.19
CA GLU A 47 2.39 14.07 5.28
C GLU A 47 2.69 12.97 6.30
N ILE A 48 2.07 13.05 7.48
CA ILE A 48 2.23 12.04 8.53
C ILE A 48 1.66 10.69 8.08
N ASN A 49 0.51 10.69 7.39
CA ASN A 49 -0.09 9.49 6.82
C ASN A 49 0.85 8.81 5.81
N ALA A 50 1.40 9.59 4.87
CA ALA A 50 2.33 9.10 3.87
C ALA A 50 3.66 8.64 4.47
N GLU A 51 4.21 9.38 5.44
CA GLU A 51 5.45 9.01 6.13
C GLU A 51 5.31 7.66 6.82
N ARG A 52 4.24 7.49 7.60
CA ARG A 52 3.96 6.24 8.32
C ARG A 52 3.84 5.06 7.35
N ALA A 53 3.03 5.20 6.29
CA ALA A 53 2.85 4.16 5.29
C ALA A 53 4.14 3.82 4.55
N THR A 54 4.90 4.84 4.15
CA THR A 54 6.15 4.67 3.38
C THR A 54 7.19 3.87 4.17
N ARG A 55 7.34 4.13 5.47
CA ARG A 55 8.26 3.37 6.33
C ARG A 55 7.90 1.87 6.33
N GLY A 56 6.62 1.55 6.47
CA GLY A 56 6.15 0.15 6.47
C GLY A 56 6.30 -0.55 5.13
N LEU A 57 5.87 0.12 4.06
CA LEU A 57 5.96 -0.42 2.70
C LEU A 57 7.40 -0.64 2.27
N ALA A 58 8.34 0.22 2.70
CA ALA A 58 9.77 0.02 2.46
C ALA A 58 10.32 -1.20 3.22
N GLU A 59 9.97 -1.36 4.50
CA GLU A 59 10.34 -2.54 5.29
C GLU A 59 9.82 -3.83 4.63
N ALA A 60 8.56 -3.82 4.22
CA ALA A 60 7.90 -4.95 3.57
C ALA A 60 8.51 -5.30 2.21
N TRP A 61 8.85 -4.29 1.41
CA TRP A 61 9.53 -4.49 0.14
C TRP A 61 10.86 -5.20 0.35
N HIS A 62 11.69 -4.69 1.27
CA HIS A 62 12.96 -5.32 1.59
C HIS A 62 12.81 -6.72 2.20
N ALA A 63 11.74 -6.98 2.95
CA ALA A 63 11.43 -8.33 3.44
C ALA A 63 11.11 -9.28 2.28
N GLY A 64 10.35 -8.84 1.28
CA GLY A 64 10.07 -9.59 0.06
C GLY A 64 11.33 -9.88 -0.76
N GLU A 65 12.21 -8.88 -0.93
CA GLU A 65 13.50 -9.06 -1.61
C GLU A 65 14.36 -10.12 -0.91
N ARG A 66 14.45 -10.06 0.43
CA ARG A 66 15.19 -11.07 1.21
C ARG A 66 14.58 -12.47 1.13
N ALA A 67 13.27 -12.57 0.89
CA ALA A 67 12.57 -13.83 0.68
C ALA A 67 12.67 -14.34 -0.77
N GLY A 68 13.28 -13.58 -1.68
CA GLY A 68 13.43 -13.94 -3.09
C GLY A 68 12.15 -13.77 -3.91
N TYR A 69 11.24 -12.88 -3.49
CA TYR A 69 10.04 -12.57 -4.26
C TYR A 69 10.33 -11.58 -5.38
N GLU A 70 9.76 -11.85 -6.55
CA GLU A 70 9.97 -11.06 -7.77
C GLU A 70 8.63 -10.79 -8.48
N GLY A 71 8.67 -9.92 -9.49
CA GLY A 71 7.52 -9.66 -10.37
C GLY A 71 6.26 -9.21 -9.63
N GLU A 72 5.12 -9.70 -10.08
CA GLU A 72 3.84 -9.42 -9.41
C GLU A 72 3.79 -10.00 -7.99
N PHE A 73 4.50 -11.09 -7.74
CA PHE A 73 4.49 -11.74 -6.43
C PHE A 73 5.17 -10.88 -5.35
N ALA A 74 6.25 -10.17 -5.70
CA ALA A 74 6.89 -9.20 -4.81
C ALA A 74 5.92 -8.07 -4.41
N VAL A 75 5.16 -7.55 -5.37
CA VAL A 75 4.16 -6.49 -5.11
C VAL A 75 3.07 -6.97 -4.16
N ARG A 76 2.50 -8.16 -4.41
CA ARG A 76 1.49 -8.76 -3.53
C ARG A 76 2.05 -9.03 -2.14
N ALA A 77 3.25 -9.60 -2.06
CA ALA A 77 3.92 -9.90 -0.80
C ALA A 77 4.12 -8.65 0.06
N ALA A 78 4.72 -7.61 -0.52
CA ALA A 78 5.06 -6.38 0.19
C ALA A 78 3.81 -5.65 0.69
N TYR A 79 2.75 -5.61 -0.13
CA TYR A 79 1.48 -5.02 0.29
C TYR A 79 0.85 -5.79 1.46
N ASN A 80 0.73 -7.12 1.34
CA ASN A 80 0.11 -7.95 2.36
C ASN A 80 0.88 -7.93 3.68
N TYR A 81 2.21 -7.90 3.64
CA TYR A 81 3.04 -7.82 4.84
C TYR A 81 2.70 -6.62 5.73
N SER A 82 2.43 -5.46 5.12
CA SER A 82 2.18 -4.22 5.87
C SER A 82 0.70 -3.95 6.13
N PHE A 83 -0.15 -4.10 5.11
CA PHE A 83 -1.54 -3.62 5.13
C PHE A 83 -2.57 -4.72 5.32
N ASN A 84 -2.19 -6.00 5.16
CA ASN A 84 -3.07 -7.14 5.38
C ASN A 84 -2.36 -8.35 6.04
N PRO A 85 -1.74 -8.17 7.23
CA PRO A 85 -1.04 -9.26 7.88
C PRO A 85 -2.00 -10.39 8.25
N GLY A 86 -1.86 -11.55 7.59
CA GLY A 86 -2.66 -12.76 7.85
C GLY A 86 -3.91 -12.95 6.97
N GLY A 87 -4.26 -11.99 6.11
CA GLY A 87 -5.48 -12.06 5.28
C GLY A 87 -5.35 -12.81 3.95
N GLY A 88 -4.28 -13.59 3.77
CA GLY A 88 -4.05 -14.41 2.57
C GLY A 88 -3.53 -13.63 1.36
N TRP A 89 -2.91 -14.35 0.43
CA TRP A 89 -2.06 -13.79 -0.64
C TRP A 89 -2.80 -13.12 -1.81
N ALA A 90 -4.10 -13.36 -1.98
CA ALA A 90 -4.70 -13.30 -3.31
C ALA A 90 -5.31 -11.94 -3.70
N TYR A 91 -6.35 -11.46 -3.02
CA TYR A 91 -7.26 -10.50 -3.67
C TYR A 91 -6.86 -9.03 -3.57
N GLN A 92 -6.33 -8.57 -2.43
CA GLN A 92 -6.10 -7.14 -2.22
C GLN A 92 -4.82 -6.64 -2.92
N GLY A 93 -3.80 -7.50 -3.02
CA GLY A 93 -2.59 -7.21 -3.78
C GLY A 93 -2.81 -7.09 -5.30
N ASP A 94 -3.86 -7.72 -5.86
CA ASP A 94 -4.18 -7.63 -7.29
C ASP A 94 -4.53 -6.21 -7.73
N SER A 95 -5.18 -5.44 -6.85
CA SER A 95 -5.44 -4.02 -7.07
C SER A 95 -4.13 -3.23 -7.23
N VAL A 96 -3.17 -3.47 -6.34
CA VAL A 96 -1.86 -2.83 -6.38
C VAL A 96 -1.08 -3.22 -7.63
N VAL A 97 -1.09 -4.50 -8.03
CA VAL A 97 -0.46 -4.97 -9.27
C VAL A 97 -1.06 -4.28 -10.49
N ARG A 98 -2.40 -4.17 -10.59
CA ARG A 98 -3.05 -3.45 -11.68
C ARG A 98 -2.61 -1.99 -11.77
N HIS A 99 -2.57 -1.28 -10.64
CA HIS A 99 -2.08 0.09 -10.62
C HIS A 99 -0.58 0.18 -10.95
N TYR A 100 0.23 -0.78 -10.50
CA TYR A 100 1.65 -0.82 -10.84
C TYR A 100 1.85 -0.98 -12.35
N ASN A 101 1.18 -1.95 -12.98
CA ASN A 101 1.26 -2.20 -14.42
C ASN A 101 0.73 -1.00 -15.23
N SER A 102 -0.34 -0.34 -14.78
CA SER A 102 -0.81 0.91 -15.41
C SER A 102 0.23 2.03 -15.33
N LEU A 103 0.96 2.13 -14.23
CA LEU A 103 2.04 3.11 -14.10
C LEU A 103 3.24 2.74 -15.00
N LEU A 104 3.57 1.45 -15.15
CA LEU A 104 4.64 0.99 -16.05
C LEU A 104 4.31 1.33 -17.51
N ASP A 105 3.07 1.07 -17.93
CA ASP A 105 2.58 1.42 -19.26
C ASP A 105 2.67 2.92 -19.55
N GLN A 106 2.31 3.77 -18.58
CA GLN A 106 2.49 5.23 -18.67
C GLN A 106 3.95 5.67 -18.87
N GLN A 107 4.92 4.81 -18.56
CA GLN A 107 6.35 5.03 -18.76
C GLN A 107 6.91 4.28 -19.98
N GLY A 108 6.07 3.55 -20.74
CA GLY A 108 6.49 2.72 -21.86
C GLY A 108 7.29 1.48 -21.45
N LEU A 109 7.10 0.99 -20.21
CA LEU A 109 7.75 -0.19 -19.67
C LEU A 109 6.84 -1.42 -19.77
N PRO A 110 7.40 -2.64 -19.90
CA PRO A 110 6.60 -3.87 -19.89
C PRO A 110 5.91 -4.08 -18.53
N PRO A 111 4.79 -4.82 -18.48
CA PRO A 111 4.17 -5.19 -17.20
C PRO A 111 5.10 -6.09 -16.37
N LEU A 112 4.77 -6.22 -15.09
CA LEU A 112 5.38 -7.22 -14.22
C LEU A 112 5.05 -8.63 -14.71
N ASP A 113 6.01 -9.55 -14.56
CA ASP A 113 5.87 -10.99 -14.81
C ASP A 113 5.35 -11.76 -13.58
#